data_AF-A0A2V2S194-F1
#
_entry.id   AF-A0A2V2S194-F1
#
_cell.length_a   1.000
_cell.length_b   1.000
_cell.length_c   1.000
_cell.angle_alpha   90.00
_cell.angle_beta   90.00
_cell.angle_gamma   90.00
#
_symmetry.space_group_name_H-M   'P 1'
#
loop_
_entity.id
_entity.type
_entity.pdbx_description
1 polymer ?
#
loop_
_entity_poly.entity_id
_entity_poly.type
_entity_poly.pdbx_seq_one_letter_code
_entity_poly.pdbx_strand_id
1 'polypeptide(L)'
;MPQVLTTNALIVCPHGGIGKSVPTDPKWSVNDGPVLLDGDAGTLSCVFPVPCIGYNLKSMKLNATQVDRRNVMLVTDFTQSFTGFPLVITEMHQVYDDSTPTPIPNGGTVPATPPQLQENDTPTVTAAPPVLAFSQGAYSNTGQPVTLPMSFSLFSQFPNRWILTILSQPTNSYADITNGLLPNIAVAPAGGDWPNPALTVEVTLQGSFLFTLPIGNYYFVLAAINVRGLSSYAQVVLTITA
;
A
#
# COMPACT_ATOMS: atom_id res chain seq x y z
N MET A 1 -15.56 0.37 -20.22
CA MET A 1 -15.41 -1.07 -19.90
C MET A 1 -14.06 -1.25 -19.21
N PRO A 2 -13.96 -2.10 -18.19
CA PRO A 2 -12.71 -2.31 -17.46
C PRO A 2 -11.67 -2.97 -18.37
N GLN A 3 -10.40 -2.59 -18.19
CA GLN A 3 -9.28 -3.16 -18.92
C GLN A 3 -8.67 -4.28 -18.09
N VAL A 4 -8.37 -5.42 -18.70
CA VAL A 4 -7.73 -6.55 -18.00
C VAL A 4 -6.22 -6.33 -17.92
N LEU A 5 -5.62 -6.80 -16.83
CA LEU A 5 -4.19 -6.73 -16.60
C LEU A 5 -3.48 -7.95 -17.19
N THR A 6 -2.42 -7.71 -17.97
CA THR A 6 -1.59 -8.77 -18.55
C THR A 6 -0.13 -8.68 -18.08
N THR A 7 0.68 -9.68 -18.39
CA THR A 7 2.15 -9.62 -18.15
C THR A 7 2.86 -8.53 -18.96
N ASN A 8 2.19 -7.91 -19.93
CA ASN A 8 2.75 -6.81 -20.72
C ASN A 8 2.61 -5.45 -20.00
N ALA A 9 1.87 -5.41 -18.89
CA ALA A 9 1.71 -4.19 -18.12
C ALA A 9 3.04 -3.71 -17.54
N LEU A 10 3.26 -2.40 -17.64
CA LEU A 10 4.33 -1.71 -16.92
C LEU A 10 3.88 -1.51 -15.47
N ILE A 11 4.62 -2.11 -14.55
CA ILE A 11 4.39 -1.96 -13.11
C ILE A 11 5.58 -1.22 -12.52
N VAL A 12 5.34 -0.17 -11.75
CA VAL A 12 6.38 0.68 -11.17
C VAL A 12 6.14 0.84 -9.68
N CYS A 13 7.17 0.53 -8.90
CA CYS A 13 7.23 0.88 -7.49
C CYS A 13 7.57 2.36 -7.34
N PRO A 14 7.02 3.08 -6.33
CA PRO A 14 7.29 4.50 -6.16
C PRO A 14 8.77 4.87 -5.93
N HIS A 15 9.61 3.89 -5.62
CA HIS A 15 11.07 4.05 -5.55
C HIS A 15 11.78 3.84 -6.90
N GLY A 16 11.04 3.89 -8.02
CA GLY A 16 11.55 3.75 -9.38
C GLY A 16 11.85 2.31 -9.82
N GLY A 17 11.48 1.31 -9.02
CA GLY A 17 11.68 -0.09 -9.38
C GLY A 17 10.67 -0.59 -10.39
N ILE A 18 11.13 -1.33 -11.41
CA ILE A 18 10.24 -1.93 -12.42
C ILE A 18 9.78 -3.31 -11.92
N GLY A 19 8.48 -3.53 -12.02
CA GLY A 19 7.81 -4.77 -11.67
C GLY A 19 7.61 -5.69 -12.86
N LYS A 20 7.69 -6.99 -12.62
CA LYS A 20 7.33 -8.03 -13.57
C LYS A 20 6.44 -9.06 -12.90
N SER A 21 5.21 -9.17 -13.38
CA SER A 21 4.27 -10.18 -12.91
C SER A 21 4.55 -11.53 -13.54
N VAL A 22 4.31 -12.59 -12.77
CA VAL A 22 4.45 -13.98 -13.19
C VAL A 22 3.11 -14.66 -12.94
N PRO A 23 2.40 -15.09 -14.01
CA PRO A 23 1.16 -15.84 -13.86
C PRO A 23 1.47 -17.19 -13.23
N THR A 24 0.70 -17.57 -12.20
CA THR A 24 0.88 -18.87 -11.54
C THR A 24 0.47 -20.00 -12.48
N ASP A 25 -0.56 -19.77 -13.29
CA ASP A 25 -1.11 -20.72 -14.25
C ASP A 25 -1.61 -19.96 -15.49
N PRO A 26 -0.78 -19.79 -16.54
CA PRO A 26 -1.15 -19.00 -17.71
C PRO A 26 -2.18 -19.76 -18.56
N LYS A 27 -3.46 -19.50 -18.29
CA LYS A 27 -4.59 -20.14 -19.00
C LYS A 27 -4.98 -19.43 -20.29
N TRP A 28 -4.79 -18.11 -20.33
CA TRP A 28 -5.23 -17.25 -21.43
C TRP A 28 -4.20 -16.16 -21.65
N SER A 29 -3.97 -15.81 -22.91
CA SER A 29 -3.14 -14.67 -23.31
C SER A 29 -3.94 -13.69 -24.16
N VAL A 30 -3.58 -12.41 -24.02
CA VAL A 30 -4.05 -11.35 -24.91
C VAL A 30 -2.82 -10.58 -25.38
N ASN A 31 -2.70 -10.41 -26.70
CA ASN A 31 -1.53 -9.78 -27.33
C ASN A 31 -0.22 -10.37 -26.81
N ASP A 32 -0.13 -11.72 -26.81
CA ASP A 32 1.00 -12.52 -26.34
C ASP A 32 1.35 -12.40 -24.83
N GLY A 33 0.63 -11.57 -24.07
CA GLY A 33 0.77 -11.46 -22.63
C GLY A 33 -0.27 -12.31 -21.90
N PRO A 34 0.12 -13.27 -21.05
CA PRO A 34 -0.82 -13.95 -20.17
C PRO A 34 -1.65 -12.98 -19.33
N VAL A 35 -2.95 -13.27 -19.22
CA VAL A 35 -3.87 -12.56 -18.32
C VAL A 35 -3.50 -12.90 -16.88
N LEU A 36 -3.45 -11.88 -16.03
CA LEU A 36 -3.09 -12.02 -14.62
C LEU A 36 -4.35 -12.19 -13.76
N LEU A 37 -4.23 -13.03 -12.74
CA LEU A 37 -5.32 -13.40 -11.84
C LEU A 37 -5.01 -13.04 -10.39
N ASP A 38 -6.04 -12.89 -9.58
CA ASP A 38 -5.96 -12.63 -8.13
C ASP A 38 -5.04 -13.65 -7.44
N GLY A 39 -4.01 -13.17 -6.75
CA GLY A 39 -2.97 -13.96 -6.10
C GLY A 39 -1.73 -14.28 -6.95
N ASP A 40 -1.70 -13.91 -8.23
CA ASP A 40 -0.45 -14.00 -9.02
C ASP A 40 0.61 -13.07 -8.42
N ALA A 41 1.87 -13.47 -8.49
CA ALA A 41 2.97 -12.76 -7.87
C ALA A 41 3.73 -11.92 -8.91
N GLY A 42 4.55 -10.99 -8.43
CA GLY A 42 5.54 -10.33 -9.26
C GLY A 42 6.79 -9.97 -8.49
N THR A 43 7.87 -9.75 -9.23
CA THR A 43 9.15 -9.29 -8.69
C THR A 43 9.32 -7.80 -8.97
N LEU A 44 10.10 -7.12 -8.14
CA LEU A 44 10.46 -5.72 -8.30
C LEU A 44 11.98 -5.60 -8.36
N SER A 45 12.49 -4.93 -9.39
CA SER A 45 13.89 -4.48 -9.45
C SER A 45 13.99 -3.05 -8.93
N CYS A 46 13.89 -2.89 -7.60
CA CYS A 46 14.04 -1.57 -6.96
C CYS A 46 15.51 -1.16 -6.79
N VAL A 47 15.79 0.13 -7.01
CA VAL A 47 17.08 0.76 -6.67
C VAL A 47 17.20 0.96 -5.15
N PHE A 48 16.05 1.10 -4.48
CA PHE A 48 16.00 1.13 -3.01
C PHE A 48 16.38 -0.25 -2.45
N PRO A 49 17.33 -0.34 -1.50
CA PRO A 49 17.74 -1.62 -0.95
C PRO A 49 16.56 -2.32 -0.25
N VAL A 50 16.54 -3.65 -0.36
CA VAL A 50 15.61 -4.65 0.23
C VAL A 50 14.79 -4.06 1.40
N PRO A 51 13.44 -4.07 1.31
CA PRO A 51 12.64 -5.26 0.98
C PRO A 51 11.63 -5.13 -0.17
N CYS A 52 11.73 -4.10 -1.02
CA CYS A 52 10.84 -3.95 -2.18
C CYS A 52 11.20 -4.94 -3.32
N ILE A 53 11.13 -6.24 -3.04
CA ILE A 53 11.55 -7.33 -3.95
C ILE A 53 10.42 -7.91 -4.78
N GLY A 54 9.17 -7.62 -4.44
CA GLY A 54 8.01 -8.18 -5.11
C GLY A 54 6.67 -7.74 -4.55
N TYR A 55 5.61 -8.34 -5.07
CA TYR A 55 4.20 -8.09 -4.75
C TYR A 55 3.35 -9.32 -5.03
N ASN A 56 2.14 -9.32 -4.47
CA ASN A 56 1.04 -10.20 -4.91
C ASN A 56 -0.08 -9.31 -5.45
N LEU A 57 -0.59 -9.68 -6.62
CA LEU A 57 -1.77 -9.09 -7.23
C LEU A 57 -3.00 -9.41 -6.38
N LYS A 58 -3.81 -8.39 -6.09
CA LYS A 58 -5.04 -8.53 -5.31
C LYS A 58 -6.18 -7.85 -6.03
N SER A 59 -7.14 -8.63 -6.52
CA SER A 59 -8.28 -8.03 -7.21
C SER A 59 -9.19 -7.34 -6.21
N MET A 60 -9.74 -6.19 -6.59
CA MET A 60 -10.79 -5.52 -5.83
C MET A 60 -12.15 -6.21 -5.99
N LYS A 61 -12.25 -7.15 -6.93
CA LYS A 61 -13.49 -7.87 -7.29
C LYS A 61 -14.58 -6.96 -7.84
N LEU A 62 -14.23 -5.74 -8.25
CA LEU A 62 -15.15 -4.78 -8.84
C LEU A 62 -15.28 -5.05 -10.33
N ASN A 63 -16.38 -5.69 -10.74
CA ASN A 63 -16.64 -6.06 -12.14
C ASN A 63 -15.57 -6.99 -12.74
N ALA A 64 -14.87 -7.76 -11.90
CA ALA A 64 -13.89 -8.73 -12.37
C ALA A 64 -14.58 -10.06 -12.68
N THR A 65 -14.45 -10.53 -13.92
CA THR A 65 -14.82 -11.89 -14.31
C THR A 65 -13.94 -12.90 -13.57
N GLN A 66 -14.43 -14.13 -13.37
CA GLN A 66 -13.66 -15.22 -12.76
C GLN A 66 -13.16 -16.21 -13.80
N VAL A 67 -11.90 -16.63 -13.66
CA VAL A 67 -11.29 -17.75 -14.38
C VAL A 67 -10.77 -18.72 -13.33
N ASP A 68 -11.22 -19.98 -13.40
CA ASP A 68 -10.87 -21.01 -12.41
C ASP A 68 -11.08 -20.57 -10.94
N ARG A 69 -12.20 -19.86 -10.69
CA ARG A 69 -12.61 -19.31 -9.39
C ARG A 69 -11.67 -18.23 -8.83
N ARG A 70 -10.73 -17.73 -9.62
CA ARG A 70 -9.90 -16.56 -9.31
C ARG A 70 -10.39 -15.37 -10.11
N ASN A 71 -10.43 -14.19 -9.49
CA ASN A 71 -10.85 -12.98 -10.19
C ASN A 71 -9.76 -12.55 -11.17
N VAL A 72 -10.15 -12.15 -12.38
CA VAL A 72 -9.25 -11.50 -13.34
C VAL A 72 -8.78 -10.19 -12.74
N MET A 73 -7.48 -9.93 -12.84
CA MET A 73 -6.92 -8.64 -12.44
C MET A 73 -7.31 -7.59 -13.47
N LEU A 74 -7.88 -6.50 -13.01
CA LEU A 74 -8.14 -5.32 -13.83
C LEU A 74 -6.97 -4.33 -13.72
N VAL A 75 -6.75 -3.51 -14.74
CA VAL A 75 -5.73 -2.42 -14.68
C VAL A 75 -6.04 -1.43 -13.57
N THR A 76 -7.31 -1.30 -13.22
CA THR A 76 -7.79 -0.48 -12.10
C THR A 76 -7.71 -1.19 -10.75
N ASP A 77 -7.35 -2.48 -10.70
CA ASP A 77 -7.15 -3.18 -9.43
C ASP A 77 -5.86 -2.71 -8.76
N PHE A 78 -5.90 -2.59 -7.44
CA PHE A 78 -4.76 -2.10 -6.67
C PHE A 78 -3.83 -3.22 -6.28
N THR A 79 -2.54 -2.96 -6.46
CA THR A 79 -1.48 -3.88 -6.04
C THR A 79 -0.51 -3.15 -5.12
N GLN A 80 -0.03 -3.84 -4.09
CA GLN A 80 1.02 -3.35 -3.19
C GLN A 80 2.26 -4.23 -3.30
N SER A 81 3.43 -3.64 -3.10
CA SER A 81 4.63 -4.39 -2.77
C SER A 81 4.44 -5.17 -1.46
N PHE A 82 5.31 -6.16 -1.21
CA PHE A 82 5.38 -6.85 0.09
C PHE A 82 5.65 -5.91 1.27
N THR A 83 6.16 -4.72 0.97
CA THR A 83 6.45 -3.63 1.91
C THR A 83 5.31 -2.61 2.02
N GLY A 84 4.15 -2.88 1.40
CA GLY A 84 2.95 -2.05 1.51
C GLY A 84 2.90 -0.83 0.60
N PHE A 85 3.89 -0.63 -0.28
CA PHE A 85 3.89 0.51 -1.19
C PHE A 85 2.91 0.30 -2.33
N PRO A 86 2.08 1.30 -2.67
CA PRO A 86 1.19 1.21 -3.82
C PRO A 86 2.02 1.11 -5.10
N LEU A 87 1.66 0.18 -5.98
CA LEU A 87 2.30 0.04 -7.28
C LEU A 87 1.50 0.82 -8.33
N VAL A 88 2.22 1.54 -9.19
CA VAL A 88 1.64 2.19 -10.37
C VAL A 88 1.60 1.16 -11.48
N ILE A 89 0.42 0.94 -12.05
CA ILE A 89 0.20 -0.03 -13.13
C ILE A 89 -0.24 0.75 -14.36
N THR A 90 0.46 0.53 -15.47
CA THR A 90 0.11 1.08 -16.79
C THR A 90 0.06 -0.09 -17.77
N GLU A 91 -1.12 -0.36 -18.31
CA GLU A 91 -1.25 -1.35 -19.38
C GLU A 91 -0.99 -0.67 -20.73
N MET A 92 -0.10 -1.26 -21.52
CA MET A 92 0.39 -0.67 -22.76
C MET A 92 -0.45 -1.06 -23.99
N HIS A 93 -1.41 -1.98 -23.82
CA HIS A 93 -2.30 -2.45 -24.89
C HIS A 93 -3.76 -2.32 -24.48
N GLN A 94 -4.62 -1.87 -25.39
CA GLN A 94 -6.05 -1.83 -25.14
C GLN A 94 -6.62 -3.26 -25.19
N VAL A 95 -7.15 -3.71 -24.05
CA VAL A 95 -7.89 -4.97 -23.94
C VAL A 95 -9.12 -4.70 -23.10
N TYR A 96 -10.30 -4.77 -23.72
CA TYR A 96 -11.56 -4.56 -23.03
C TYR A 96 -12.21 -5.91 -22.71
N ASP A 97 -12.74 -6.04 -21.49
CA ASP A 97 -13.74 -7.07 -21.22
C ASP A 97 -15.08 -6.62 -21.82
N ASP A 98 -15.43 -7.22 -22.97
CA ASP A 98 -16.68 -6.97 -23.69
C ASP A 98 -17.79 -7.94 -23.25
N SER A 99 -17.59 -8.73 -22.18
CA SER A 99 -18.65 -9.58 -21.67
C SER A 99 -19.81 -8.72 -21.15
N THR A 100 -21.02 -9.01 -21.63
CA THR A 100 -22.21 -8.32 -21.13
C THR A 100 -22.54 -8.86 -19.74
N PRO A 101 -22.79 -8.00 -18.73
CA PRO A 101 -23.30 -8.45 -17.45
C PRO A 101 -24.55 -9.31 -17.65
N THR A 102 -24.75 -10.31 -16.79
CA THR A 102 -25.96 -11.15 -16.82
C THR A 102 -27.20 -10.25 -16.89
N PRO A 103 -28.13 -10.48 -17.84
CA PRO A 103 -29.32 -9.64 -17.98
C PRO A 103 -30.12 -9.57 -16.67
N ILE A 104 -30.63 -8.39 -16.35
CA ILE A 104 -31.54 -8.21 -15.23
C ILE A 104 -32.84 -8.97 -15.56
N PRO A 105 -33.37 -9.80 -14.65
CA PRO A 105 -34.65 -10.48 -14.87
C PRO A 105 -35.75 -9.48 -15.24
N ASN A 106 -36.69 -9.86 -16.11
CA ASN A 106 -37.81 -9.00 -16.50
C ASN A 106 -38.56 -8.47 -15.26
N GLY A 107 -38.71 -7.15 -15.17
CA GLY A 107 -39.31 -6.46 -14.03
C GLY A 107 -38.35 -6.17 -12.86
N GLY A 108 -37.10 -6.62 -12.93
CA GLY A 108 -36.05 -6.25 -11.98
C GLY A 108 -35.52 -4.85 -12.23
N THR A 109 -35.15 -4.15 -11.16
CA THR A 109 -34.43 -2.88 -11.22
C THR A 109 -32.94 -3.11 -11.08
N VAL A 110 -32.12 -2.33 -11.79
CA VAL A 110 -30.68 -2.26 -11.51
C VAL A 110 -30.52 -1.86 -10.04
N PRO A 111 -29.80 -2.64 -9.20
CA PRO A 111 -29.49 -2.19 -7.85
C PRO A 111 -28.73 -0.87 -7.92
N ALA A 112 -29.11 0.11 -7.10
CA ALA A 112 -28.37 1.37 -7.04
C ALA A 112 -26.91 1.07 -6.69
N THR A 113 -25.97 1.66 -7.42
CA THR A 113 -24.54 1.58 -7.12
C THR A 113 -24.32 2.14 -5.71
N PRO A 114 -23.75 1.36 -4.76
CA PRO A 114 -23.46 1.85 -3.42
C PRO A 114 -22.63 3.16 -3.47
N PRO A 115 -22.87 4.13 -2.57
CA PRO A 115 -22.15 5.42 -2.58
C PRO A 115 -20.63 5.27 -2.58
N GLN A 116 -20.10 4.24 -1.91
CA GLN A 116 -18.68 3.92 -1.84
C GLN A 116 -18.06 3.59 -3.21
N LEU A 117 -18.89 3.13 -4.17
CA LEU A 117 -18.47 2.85 -5.54
C LEU A 117 -18.67 4.04 -6.48
N GLN A 118 -19.30 5.13 -6.00
CA GLN A 118 -19.48 6.39 -6.72
C GLN A 118 -18.33 7.37 -6.48
N GLU A 119 -17.51 7.15 -5.43
CA GLU A 119 -16.29 7.94 -5.19
C GLU A 119 -15.31 7.74 -6.35
N ASN A 120 -14.75 8.83 -6.87
CA ASN A 120 -13.77 8.77 -7.97
C ASN A 120 -12.33 9.02 -7.49
N ASP A 121 -12.16 9.39 -6.23
CA ASP A 121 -10.86 9.76 -5.69
C ASP A 121 -10.28 8.62 -4.83
N THR A 122 -8.95 8.48 -4.89
CA THR A 122 -8.20 7.67 -3.94
C THR A 122 -8.06 8.41 -2.62
N PRO A 123 -7.84 7.72 -1.49
CA PRO A 123 -7.59 8.39 -0.23
C PRO A 123 -6.34 9.28 -0.33
N THR A 124 -6.27 10.28 0.54
CA THR A 124 -5.10 11.16 0.67
C THR A 124 -4.44 10.92 2.02
N VAL A 125 -3.11 11.01 2.05
CA VAL A 125 -2.31 10.88 3.27
C VAL A 125 -1.23 11.96 3.28
N THR A 126 -1.06 12.62 4.42
CA THR A 126 0.03 13.57 4.67
C THR A 126 0.74 13.23 5.98
N ALA A 127 2.03 13.51 6.08
CA ALA A 127 2.84 13.21 7.26
C ALA A 127 3.43 14.49 7.88
N ALA A 128 3.52 14.53 9.22
CA ALA A 128 4.12 15.64 9.95
C ALA A 128 4.81 15.18 11.26
N PRO A 129 6.01 15.69 11.58
CA PRO A 129 6.92 16.39 10.67
C PRO A 129 7.46 15.40 9.60
N PRO A 130 7.92 15.88 8.43
CA PRO A 130 8.45 15.00 7.38
C PRO A 130 9.81 14.38 7.73
N VAL A 131 10.54 15.00 8.67
CA VAL A 131 11.87 14.55 9.12
C VAL A 131 11.95 14.66 10.64
N LEU A 132 12.55 13.65 11.26
CA LEU A 132 12.92 13.59 12.66
C LEU A 132 14.41 13.25 12.80
N ALA A 133 15.03 13.75 13.85
CA ALA A 133 16.43 13.46 14.15
C ALA A 133 16.58 13.03 15.62
N PHE A 134 17.47 12.05 15.85
CA PHE A 134 17.85 11.59 17.18
C PHE A 134 19.37 11.41 17.23
N SER A 135 20.00 11.87 18.30
CA SER A 135 21.42 11.62 18.59
C SER A 135 21.55 10.73 19.82
N GLN A 136 22.24 9.60 19.65
CA GLN A 136 22.49 8.65 20.72
C GLN A 136 23.42 9.25 21.79
N GLY A 137 24.43 10.01 21.39
CA GLY A 137 25.33 10.74 22.27
C GLY A 137 24.63 11.83 23.07
N ALA A 138 23.67 12.55 22.48
CA ALA A 138 22.88 13.53 23.23
C ALA A 138 22.00 12.85 24.30
N TYR A 139 21.39 11.71 23.96
CA TYR A 139 20.55 10.95 24.88
C TYR A 139 21.35 10.36 26.05
N SER A 140 22.51 9.74 25.77
CA SER A 140 23.35 9.12 26.80
C SER A 140 23.89 10.12 27.82
N ASN A 141 24.13 11.37 27.41
CA ASN A 141 24.64 12.44 28.29
C ASN A 141 23.56 13.14 29.13
N THR A 142 22.31 13.18 28.66
CA THR A 142 21.24 13.94 29.32
C THR A 142 20.34 13.08 30.21
N GLY A 143 20.26 11.76 29.96
CA GLY A 143 19.52 10.80 30.78
C GLY A 143 18.01 11.07 30.87
N GLN A 144 17.46 11.96 30.04
CA GLN A 144 16.04 12.30 30.04
C GLN A 144 15.25 11.40 29.10
N PRO A 145 13.99 11.04 29.44
CA PRO A 145 13.11 10.40 28.48
C PRO A 145 12.86 11.34 27.30
N VAL A 146 13.35 10.97 26.13
CA VAL A 146 13.04 11.66 24.87
C VAL A 146 11.84 10.98 24.24
N THR A 147 10.85 11.73 23.80
CA THR A 147 9.76 11.23 22.97
C THR A 147 9.76 11.99 21.66
N LEU A 148 9.77 11.25 20.54
CA LEU A 148 9.63 11.83 19.21
C LEU A 148 8.24 11.52 18.67
N PRO A 149 7.35 12.53 18.59
CA PRO A 149 6.05 12.36 17.96
C PRO A 149 6.14 12.55 16.45
N MET A 150 5.33 11.80 15.72
CA MET A 150 4.95 12.07 14.34
C MET A 150 3.48 11.72 14.15
N SER A 151 2.87 12.27 13.11
CA SER A 151 1.49 11.99 12.76
C SER A 151 1.29 11.84 11.26
N PHE A 152 0.27 11.09 10.91
CA PHE A 152 -0.23 10.93 9.56
C PHE A 152 -1.71 11.34 9.54
N SER A 153 -2.07 12.26 8.68
CA SER A 153 -3.47 12.65 8.47
C SER A 153 -3.99 11.99 7.20
N LEU A 154 -5.13 11.31 7.31
CA LEU A 154 -5.78 10.55 6.24
C LEU A 154 -7.12 11.20 5.93
N PHE A 155 -7.49 11.26 4.65
CA PHE A 155 -8.81 11.70 4.21
C PHE A 155 -9.38 10.87 3.06
N SER A 156 -10.64 10.44 3.18
CA SER A 156 -11.43 9.71 2.18
C SER A 156 -12.92 9.89 2.48
N GLN A 157 -13.81 9.94 1.49
CA GLN A 157 -15.26 9.99 1.78
C GLN A 157 -15.77 8.64 2.28
N PHE A 158 -15.19 7.55 1.78
CA PHE A 158 -15.55 6.19 2.16
C PHE A 158 -14.33 5.41 2.63
N PRO A 159 -13.81 5.74 3.83
CA PRO A 159 -12.61 5.12 4.36
C PRO A 159 -12.81 3.61 4.58
N ASN A 160 -11.74 2.84 4.42
CA ASN A 160 -11.75 1.40 4.68
C ASN A 160 -10.70 1.04 5.72
N ARG A 161 -9.41 1.13 5.35
CA ARG A 161 -8.29 0.73 6.23
C ARG A 161 -7.04 1.57 5.97
N TRP A 162 -6.03 1.43 6.81
CA TRP A 162 -4.69 1.99 6.61
C TRP A 162 -3.63 1.00 7.10
N ILE A 163 -2.41 1.18 6.59
CA ILE A 163 -1.25 0.34 6.91
C ILE A 163 -0.07 1.26 7.17
N LEU A 164 0.62 1.05 8.31
CA LEU A 164 1.83 1.75 8.70
C LEU A 164 3.00 0.77 8.76
N THR A 165 4.03 1.04 7.97
CA THR A 165 5.24 0.22 7.88
C THR A 165 6.47 1.04 8.27
N ILE A 166 7.40 0.43 9.00
CA ILE A 166 8.74 0.97 9.20
C ILE A 166 9.73 0.23 8.29
N LEU A 167 10.55 0.98 7.57
CA LEU A 167 11.70 0.47 6.83
C LEU A 167 12.99 0.90 7.52
N SER A 168 13.93 -0.02 7.68
CA SER A 168 15.26 0.22 8.23
C SER A 168 16.30 0.09 7.13
N GLN A 169 16.92 1.20 6.76
CA GLN A 169 18.04 1.19 5.81
C GLN A 169 19.31 0.55 6.40
N PRO A 170 19.68 0.77 7.68
CA PRO A 170 20.87 0.14 8.26
C PRO A 170 20.84 -1.40 8.27
N THR A 171 19.65 -1.97 8.46
CA THR A 171 19.48 -3.44 8.58
C THR A 171 18.79 -4.09 7.39
N ASN A 172 18.41 -3.31 6.36
CA ASN A 172 17.65 -3.78 5.20
C ASN A 172 16.42 -4.61 5.59
N SER A 173 15.68 -4.14 6.59
CA SER A 173 14.53 -4.85 7.15
C SER A 173 13.29 -3.94 7.17
N TYR A 174 12.13 -4.56 7.35
CA TYR A 174 10.87 -3.85 7.54
C TYR A 174 10.01 -4.51 8.62
N ALA A 175 9.06 -3.76 9.15
CA ALA A 175 8.03 -4.28 10.02
C ALA A 175 6.71 -3.54 9.78
N ASP A 176 5.60 -4.29 9.76
CA ASP A 176 4.26 -3.72 9.88
C ASP A 176 4.02 -3.35 11.36
N ILE A 177 3.77 -2.07 11.60
CA ILE A 177 3.53 -1.51 12.93
C ILE A 177 2.12 -0.95 13.07
N THR A 178 1.21 -1.25 12.14
CA THR A 178 -0.20 -0.83 12.13
C THR A 178 -0.91 -1.14 13.45
N ASN A 179 -0.52 -2.23 14.11
CA ASN A 179 -1.09 -2.68 15.38
C ASN A 179 -0.35 -2.17 16.63
N GLY A 180 0.69 -1.34 16.48
CA GLY A 180 1.48 -0.82 17.61
C GLY A 180 2.24 -1.89 18.39
N LEU A 181 2.66 -2.98 17.73
CA LEU A 181 3.18 -4.19 18.41
C LEU A 181 4.66 -4.12 18.80
N LEU A 182 5.40 -3.09 18.39
CA LEU A 182 6.80 -2.94 18.78
C LEU A 182 6.91 -2.27 20.15
N PRO A 183 7.64 -2.86 21.12
CA PRO A 183 7.88 -2.22 22.40
C PRO A 183 8.42 -0.80 22.20
N ASN A 184 7.94 0.15 23.01
CA ASN A 184 8.38 1.55 23.02
C ASN A 184 8.08 2.36 21.72
N ILE A 185 7.24 1.81 20.83
CA ILE A 185 6.53 2.53 19.78
C ILE A 185 5.05 2.49 20.11
N ALA A 186 4.42 3.65 20.28
CA ALA A 186 2.98 3.75 20.42
C ALA A 186 2.37 4.25 19.11
N VAL A 187 1.30 3.60 18.64
CA VAL A 187 0.52 4.00 17.47
C VAL A 187 -0.93 4.18 17.89
N ALA A 188 -1.55 5.32 17.56
CA ALA A 188 -2.91 5.66 17.97
C ALA A 188 -3.68 6.37 16.84
N PRO A 189 -4.85 5.87 16.42
CA PRO A 189 -5.38 4.55 16.75
C PRO A 189 -4.48 3.43 16.20
N ALA A 190 -4.50 2.26 16.84
CA ALA A 190 -3.90 1.04 16.30
C ALA A 190 -4.99 0.16 15.65
N GLY A 191 -4.59 -0.78 14.80
CA GLY A 191 -5.49 -1.79 14.23
C GLY A 191 -5.78 -1.63 12.74
N GLY A 192 -5.41 -0.50 12.15
CA GLY A 192 -5.58 -0.25 10.71
C GLY A 192 -7.01 0.07 10.30
N ASP A 193 -7.97 0.06 11.22
CA ASP A 193 -9.36 0.38 10.90
C ASP A 193 -9.54 1.89 10.73
N TRP A 194 -10.35 2.26 9.73
CA TRP A 194 -10.59 3.65 9.37
C TRP A 194 -12.10 3.94 9.24
N PRO A 195 -12.78 4.28 10.34
CA PRO A 195 -14.25 4.39 10.31
C PRO A 195 -14.76 5.78 9.88
N ASN A 196 -13.92 6.81 9.93
CA ASN A 196 -14.34 8.21 9.76
C ASN A 196 -13.64 8.86 8.56
N PRO A 197 -14.30 9.76 7.80
CA PRO A 197 -13.72 10.35 6.60
C PRO A 197 -12.37 11.03 6.79
N ALA A 198 -12.12 11.58 7.99
CA ALA A 198 -10.82 12.07 8.40
C ALA A 198 -10.31 11.23 9.58
N LEU A 199 -9.03 10.90 9.56
CA LEU A 199 -8.33 10.25 10.66
C LEU A 199 -6.93 10.83 10.82
N THR A 200 -6.48 10.97 12.06
CA THR A 200 -5.07 11.21 12.37
C THR A 200 -4.52 10.01 13.10
N VAL A 201 -3.45 9.43 12.56
CA VAL A 201 -2.67 8.36 13.18
C VAL A 201 -1.42 8.99 13.80
N GLU A 202 -1.34 8.97 15.12
CA GLU A 202 -0.19 9.44 15.89
C GLU A 202 0.76 8.27 16.16
N VAL A 203 2.06 8.53 16.00
CA VAL A 203 3.14 7.59 16.30
C VAL A 203 4.09 8.27 17.26
N THR A 204 4.32 7.65 18.41
CA THR A 204 5.23 8.16 19.44
C THR A 204 6.37 7.17 19.65
N LEU A 205 7.60 7.61 19.43
CA LEU A 205 8.82 6.83 19.64
C LEU A 205 9.48 7.22 20.95
N GLN A 206 9.79 6.26 21.81
CA GLN A 206 10.54 6.55 23.04
C GLN A 206 12.05 6.49 22.82
N GLY A 207 12.79 7.33 23.53
CA GLY A 207 14.24 7.47 23.45
C GLY A 207 14.99 6.18 23.78
N SER A 208 14.45 5.36 24.68
CA SER A 208 14.98 4.02 24.99
C SER A 208 15.01 3.12 23.76
N PHE A 209 13.98 3.15 22.91
CA PHE A 209 13.97 2.43 21.64
C PHE A 209 14.91 3.06 20.62
N LEU A 210 14.85 4.39 20.46
CA LEU A 210 15.71 5.13 19.53
C LEU A 210 17.21 4.89 19.80
N PHE A 211 17.57 4.73 21.07
CA PHE A 211 18.94 4.43 21.50
C PHE A 211 19.41 3.00 21.13
N THR A 212 18.48 2.07 20.91
CA THR A 212 18.82 0.69 20.50
C THR A 212 18.98 0.53 18.99
N LEU A 213 18.52 1.51 18.20
CA LEU A 213 18.56 1.45 16.75
C LEU A 213 19.99 1.69 16.22
N PRO A 214 20.46 0.94 15.22
CA PRO A 214 21.66 1.31 14.48
C PRO A 214 21.62 2.74 13.91
N ILE A 215 22.79 3.36 13.78
CA ILE A 215 22.93 4.67 13.12
C ILE A 215 22.48 4.57 11.66
N GLY A 216 21.72 5.56 11.21
CA GLY A 216 21.25 5.69 9.82
C GLY A 216 19.77 6.09 9.73
N ASN A 217 19.16 5.81 8.57
CA ASN A 217 17.81 6.29 8.26
C ASN A 217 16.75 5.20 8.41
N TYR A 218 15.63 5.62 8.98
CA TYR A 218 14.41 4.83 9.13
C TYR A 218 13.26 5.57 8.46
N TYR A 219 12.43 4.85 7.73
CA TYR A 219 11.31 5.43 6.98
C TYR A 219 10.01 4.88 7.54
N PHE A 220 9.20 5.75 8.12
CA PHE A 220 7.84 5.43 8.55
C PHE A 220 6.92 5.79 7.41
N VAL A 221 6.24 4.80 6.85
CA VAL A 221 5.43 4.95 5.65
C VAL A 221 4.01 4.52 5.93
N LEU A 222 3.06 5.41 5.65
CA LEU A 222 1.64 5.12 5.76
C LEU A 222 0.96 5.17 4.39
N ALA A 223 0.16 4.15 4.12
CA ALA A 223 -0.77 4.11 3.00
C ALA A 223 -2.20 3.88 3.52
N ALA A 224 -3.17 4.52 2.87
CA ALA A 224 -4.58 4.46 3.21
C ALA A 224 -5.37 3.80 2.09
N ILE A 225 -6.46 3.12 2.43
CA ILE A 225 -7.25 2.28 1.54
C ILE A 225 -8.72 2.71 1.66
N ASN A 226 -9.40 2.90 0.52
CA ASN A 226 -10.85 2.92 0.40
C ASN A 226 -11.32 1.79 -0.55
N VAL A 227 -12.63 1.76 -0.83
CA VAL A 227 -13.22 0.80 -1.78
C VAL A 227 -12.76 1.06 -3.21
N ARG A 228 -12.18 2.22 -3.50
CA ARG A 228 -11.68 2.63 -4.81
C ARG A 228 -10.17 2.56 -4.93
N GLY A 229 -9.46 2.16 -3.88
CA GLY A 229 -8.04 1.89 -3.93
C GLY A 229 -7.17 2.44 -2.82
N LEU A 230 -5.88 2.46 -3.12
CA LEU A 230 -4.81 2.94 -2.25
C LEU A 230 -4.52 4.40 -2.51
N SER A 231 -4.21 5.13 -1.45
CA SER A 231 -3.59 6.43 -1.53
C SER A 231 -2.18 6.36 -2.12
N SER A 232 -1.65 7.52 -2.51
CA SER A 232 -0.20 7.73 -2.43
C SER A 232 0.29 7.49 -1.00
N TYR A 233 1.55 7.10 -0.84
CA TYR A 233 2.12 6.99 0.50
C TYR A 233 2.55 8.36 1.03
N ALA A 234 2.50 8.53 2.34
CA ALA A 234 3.22 9.60 3.03
C ALA A 234 4.34 8.98 3.88
N GLN A 235 5.42 9.74 4.09
CA GLN A 235 6.55 9.25 4.85
C GLN A 235 7.09 10.25 5.87
N VAL A 236 7.64 9.73 6.96
CA VAL A 236 8.51 10.44 7.90
C VAL A 236 9.87 9.77 7.90
N VAL A 237 10.93 10.56 7.70
CA VAL A 237 12.30 10.07 7.76
C VAL A 237 12.88 10.35 9.14
N LEU A 238 13.23 9.30 9.87
CA LEU A 238 13.95 9.39 11.14
C LEU A 238 15.43 9.12 10.89
N THR A 239 16.30 10.07 11.21
CA THR A 239 17.75 9.90 11.16
C THR A 239 18.32 9.70 12.56
N ILE A 240 18.94 8.55 12.78
CA ILE A 240 19.71 8.22 13.99
C ILE A 240 21.17 8.59 13.74
N THR A 241 21.72 9.40 14.63
CA THR A 241 23.13 9.83 14.62
C THR A 241 23.83 9.41 15.92
N ALA A 242 25.17 9.43 15.87
CA ALA A 242 26.01 9.14 17.02
C ALA A 242 25.77 10.11 18.19
#